data_AF-A0A6A6HUW6-F1
#
_entry.id   AF-A0A6A6HUW6-F1
#
_cell.length_a   1.000
_cell.length_b   1.000
_cell.length_c   1.000
_cell.angle_alpha   90.00
_cell.angle_beta   90.00
_cell.angle_gamma   90.00
#
_symmetry.space_group_name_H-M   'P 1'
#
loop_
_entity.id
_entity.type
_entity.pdbx_description
1 polymer ?
#
loop_
_entity_poly.entity_id
_entity_poly.type
_entity_poly.pdbx_seq_one_letter_code
_entity_poly.pdbx_strand_id
1 'polypeptide(L)'
;MAATGWSHLLGLLFVSLCALVSGAENVTSLGQPLSIPSSQFWDGKDGPWSTFRIEIGTPPQQIRVLPASDQSSTWLVLPEACSNGDVTECSDSHGSLYKRNTSSTWKEFGSYQLNTYLEERVGLDGDGLYGFDNVGLGWSGDDLPSIENQSIAGIITDNFWLGSLSLNPRPINFTDYNNPIPSLMQNLRNMSPPIPSLSWSYTAGAHNLAPKVFGSLVLGGYDRSRFEANNVVFPFGDDISLDFQVAIQEITTNITSDPLLNSGIISYISTLIADIWLPPSVCEQFEKVFGLAWDEQTELYLLNDSSHKSLLDKNPEVRFKVGPQVSGDAVTINMPYWNFYQTATSALTGNSSTLYFPLKRAANDTQYFLGRTFLQSAYLSADYERNIFNLSQALYPSSSIQEDIAAILPPLEQTSGGSSNGAGSGSKSGLSTGAIAGIAVGGAVVVIVLATVAFILYRRKKAKSKKAHELDDTDVQNNAKHEVSGEGIKYEVGEGLRHEVAGDMEPKAELGADGPQKPAEVDGTQLAIYEMPAEELKFHEMEGEGSYKKTPDIPIIAPDHDTDAIPLVEIRNEDETPTPASEHHPRADRCG
;
A
#
# COMPACT_ATOMS: atom_id res chain seq x y z
N MET A 1 60.79 -8.93 30.18
CA MET A 1 59.53 -9.59 29.78
C MET A 1 58.52 -8.52 29.39
N ALA A 2 58.55 -8.02 28.15
CA ALA A 2 57.73 -6.85 27.75
C ALA A 2 57.19 -6.92 26.31
N ALA A 3 57.37 -8.03 25.60
CA ALA A 3 56.91 -8.22 24.22
C ALA A 3 55.56 -8.95 24.11
N THR A 4 55.14 -9.68 25.15
CA THR A 4 53.94 -10.53 25.17
C THR A 4 52.64 -9.78 25.49
N GLY A 5 52.70 -8.51 25.91
CA GLY A 5 51.50 -7.73 26.26
C GLY A 5 50.72 -7.19 25.06
N TRP A 6 51.41 -6.87 23.96
CA TRP A 6 50.78 -6.28 22.77
C TRP A 6 50.06 -7.30 21.89
N SER A 7 50.53 -8.54 21.80
CA SER A 7 49.86 -9.61 21.03
C SER A 7 48.46 -9.91 21.57
N HIS A 8 48.27 -9.97 22.89
CA HIS A 8 46.95 -10.17 23.49
C HIS A 8 46.02 -8.95 23.31
N LEU A 9 46.56 -7.73 23.33
CA LEU A 9 45.79 -6.51 23.12
C LEU A 9 45.33 -6.33 21.66
N LEU A 10 46.19 -6.63 20.68
CA LEU A 10 45.77 -6.72 19.27
C LEU A 10 44.79 -7.88 19.05
N GLY A 11 45.00 -9.04 19.67
CA GLY A 11 44.10 -10.19 19.56
C GLY A 11 42.68 -9.90 20.05
N LEU A 12 42.56 -9.23 21.21
CA LEU A 12 41.26 -8.80 21.74
C LEU A 12 40.58 -7.73 20.86
N LEU A 13 41.36 -6.80 20.30
CA LEU A 13 40.85 -5.83 19.32
C LEU A 13 40.36 -6.51 18.04
N PHE A 14 41.12 -7.48 17.49
CA PHE A 14 40.70 -8.25 16.31
C PHE A 14 39.44 -9.07 16.57
N VAL A 15 39.37 -9.79 17.70
CA VAL A 15 38.16 -10.57 18.06
C VAL A 15 36.95 -9.66 18.26
N SER A 16 37.12 -8.49 18.89
CA SER A 16 36.03 -7.51 19.04
C SER A 16 35.63 -6.85 17.72
N LEU A 17 36.55 -6.68 16.77
CA LEU A 17 36.26 -6.14 15.44
C LEU A 17 35.55 -7.19 14.58
N CYS A 18 36.01 -8.44 14.58
CA CYS A 18 35.33 -9.55 13.91
C CYS A 18 33.92 -9.78 14.48
N ALA A 19 33.72 -9.67 15.80
CA ALA A 19 32.39 -9.78 16.40
C ALA A 19 31.44 -8.64 15.97
N LEU A 20 31.95 -7.44 15.70
CA LEU A 20 31.18 -6.33 15.14
C LEU A 20 30.91 -6.51 13.63
N VAL A 21 31.89 -7.03 12.88
CA VAL A 21 31.72 -7.34 11.44
C VAL A 21 30.69 -8.44 11.24
N SER A 22 30.78 -9.58 11.93
CA SER A 22 29.78 -10.65 11.84
C SER A 22 28.43 -10.28 12.44
N GLY A 23 28.39 -9.27 13.31
CA GLY A 23 27.14 -8.62 13.73
C GLY A 23 26.48 -7.81 12.59
N ALA A 24 27.28 -7.13 11.76
CA ALA A 24 26.80 -6.39 10.59
C ALA A 24 26.42 -7.31 9.42
N GLU A 25 27.22 -8.34 9.14
CA GLU A 25 26.98 -9.33 8.07
C GLU A 25 25.61 -10.02 8.23
N ASN A 26 25.23 -10.37 9.47
CA ASN A 26 23.91 -10.92 9.78
C ASN A 26 22.74 -9.95 9.53
N VAL A 27 22.94 -8.64 9.66
CA VAL A 27 21.90 -7.64 9.37
C VAL A 27 21.75 -7.46 7.85
N THR A 28 22.85 -7.44 7.09
CA THR A 28 22.78 -7.39 5.62
C THR A 28 22.12 -8.60 4.97
N SER A 29 22.06 -9.75 5.67
CA SER A 29 21.39 -10.96 5.19
C SER A 29 19.85 -10.91 5.28
N LEU A 30 19.26 -9.96 6.01
CA LEU A 30 17.81 -9.93 6.23
C LEU A 30 17.04 -9.06 5.21
N GLY A 31 17.74 -8.24 4.42
CA GLY A 31 17.09 -7.37 3.42
C GLY A 31 16.68 -5.99 3.94
N GLN A 32 15.91 -5.24 3.14
CA GLN A 32 15.41 -3.89 3.48
C GLN A 32 13.95 -3.71 3.06
N PRO A 33 13.12 -2.96 3.83
CA PRO A 33 11.75 -2.67 3.43
C PRO A 33 11.72 -1.77 2.20
N LEU A 34 10.68 -1.92 1.37
CA LEU A 34 10.47 -1.10 0.18
C LEU A 34 9.33 -0.12 0.46
N SER A 35 9.63 1.17 0.60
CA SER A 35 8.60 2.22 0.53
C SER A 35 8.22 2.40 -0.93
N ILE A 36 6.96 2.14 -1.27
CA ILE A 36 6.45 2.20 -2.64
C ILE A 36 5.99 3.63 -2.91
N PRO A 37 6.54 4.34 -3.92
CA PRO A 37 6.18 5.72 -4.18
C PRO A 37 4.71 5.85 -4.59
N SER A 38 4.01 6.79 -3.95
CA SER A 38 2.73 7.25 -4.46
C SER A 38 2.93 7.93 -5.83
N SER A 39 1.97 7.73 -6.73
CA SER A 39 2.03 8.18 -8.12
C SER A 39 2.15 9.69 -8.28
N GLN A 40 1.81 10.46 -7.23
CA GLN A 40 1.52 11.89 -7.21
C GLN A 40 0.18 12.28 -7.86
N PHE A 41 -0.64 11.30 -8.25
CA PHE A 41 -2.00 11.48 -8.77
C PHE A 41 -3.05 11.11 -7.71
N TRP A 42 -4.30 11.47 -8.02
CA TRP A 42 -5.48 11.15 -7.22
C TRP A 42 -6.55 10.62 -8.17
N ASP A 43 -6.74 9.29 -8.19
CA ASP A 43 -7.49 8.58 -9.22
C ASP A 43 -8.72 7.86 -8.61
N GLY A 44 -9.76 7.62 -9.44
CA GLY A 44 -10.95 6.83 -9.08
C GLY A 44 -12.28 7.48 -9.49
N LYS A 45 -13.31 6.65 -9.77
CA LYS A 45 -14.68 7.13 -10.02
C LYS A 45 -15.51 7.33 -8.74
N ASP A 46 -15.12 6.64 -7.68
CA ASP A 46 -15.68 6.60 -6.33
C ASP A 46 -14.91 7.50 -5.34
N GLY A 47 -13.95 8.27 -5.83
CA GLY A 47 -13.22 9.24 -5.03
C GLY A 47 -11.82 9.49 -5.58
N PRO A 48 -11.21 10.63 -5.22
CA PRO A 48 -9.81 10.90 -5.49
C PRO A 48 -8.93 10.10 -4.50
N TRP A 49 -8.50 8.89 -4.88
CA TRP A 49 -7.64 8.04 -4.04
C TRP A 49 -6.16 8.18 -4.39
N SER A 50 -5.29 8.11 -3.37
CA SER A 50 -3.84 8.10 -3.59
C SER A 50 -3.41 6.77 -4.20
N THR A 51 -3.06 6.78 -5.49
CA THR A 51 -2.49 5.61 -6.17
C THR A 51 -0.98 5.50 -5.98
N PHE A 52 -0.45 4.33 -6.28
CA PHE A 52 0.97 3.98 -6.28
C PHE A 52 1.43 3.70 -7.69
N ARG A 53 2.72 3.85 -7.97
CA ARG A 53 3.26 3.75 -9.32
C ARG A 53 4.06 2.48 -9.53
N ILE A 54 3.78 1.78 -10.63
CA ILE A 54 4.47 0.57 -11.05
C ILE A 54 4.78 0.63 -12.55
N GLU A 55 5.68 -0.25 -12.99
CA GLU A 55 6.03 -0.46 -14.40
C GLU A 55 5.75 -1.92 -14.80
N ILE A 56 5.08 -2.14 -15.93
CA ILE A 56 4.70 -3.48 -16.42
C ILE A 56 5.34 -3.77 -17.79
N GLY A 57 5.96 -4.94 -17.92
CA GLY A 57 6.36 -5.52 -19.19
C GLY A 57 7.62 -4.94 -19.85
N THR A 58 7.84 -5.34 -21.10
CA THR A 58 9.07 -5.00 -21.87
C THR A 58 8.72 -4.51 -23.28
N PRO A 59 8.91 -3.21 -23.61
CA PRO A 59 9.40 -2.14 -22.75
C PRO A 59 8.44 -1.81 -21.60
N PRO A 60 8.96 -1.25 -20.48
CA PRO A 60 8.15 -0.87 -19.33
C PRO A 60 7.00 0.09 -19.65
N GLN A 61 5.81 -0.23 -19.16
CA GLN A 61 4.60 0.59 -19.25
C GLN A 61 4.23 1.13 -17.87
N GLN A 62 4.14 2.44 -17.72
CA GLN A 62 3.83 3.09 -16.45
C GLN A 62 2.33 3.02 -16.14
N ILE A 63 1.99 2.43 -15.00
CA ILE A 63 0.61 2.23 -14.51
C ILE A 63 0.48 2.80 -13.09
N ARG A 64 -0.69 3.36 -12.77
CA ARG A 64 -1.11 3.83 -11.44
C ARG A 64 -2.11 2.82 -10.86
N VAL A 65 -1.87 2.38 -9.62
CA VAL A 65 -2.63 1.26 -9.00
C VAL A 65 -3.01 1.55 -7.54
N LEU A 66 -4.06 0.89 -7.06
CA LEU A 66 -4.39 0.80 -5.63
C LEU A 66 -3.72 -0.44 -5.00
N PRO A 67 -3.36 -0.43 -3.71
CA PRO A 67 -2.87 -1.66 -3.06
C PRO A 67 -4.03 -2.63 -2.80
N ALA A 68 -3.84 -3.93 -3.02
CA ALA A 68 -4.85 -4.96 -2.79
C ALA A 68 -4.43 -5.90 -1.65
N SER A 69 -5.09 -5.77 -0.49
CA SER A 69 -4.74 -6.46 0.76
C SER A 69 -4.84 -7.98 0.72
N ASP A 70 -5.72 -8.50 -0.13
CA ASP A 70 -6.19 -9.89 -0.20
C ASP A 70 -5.82 -10.58 -1.53
N GLN A 71 -5.46 -9.80 -2.57
CA GLN A 71 -5.10 -10.34 -3.88
C GLN A 71 -3.64 -10.77 -3.97
N SER A 72 -3.43 -11.90 -4.66
CA SER A 72 -2.10 -12.50 -4.89
C SER A 72 -1.53 -12.25 -6.30
N SER A 73 -2.37 -11.82 -7.26
CA SER A 73 -1.98 -11.36 -8.60
C SER A 73 -2.28 -9.87 -8.77
N THR A 74 -1.38 -9.12 -9.41
CA THR A 74 -1.59 -7.70 -9.73
C THR A 74 -2.64 -7.56 -10.85
N TRP A 75 -3.67 -6.73 -10.66
CA TRP A 75 -4.71 -6.50 -11.66
C TRP A 75 -4.42 -5.22 -12.46
N LEU A 76 -4.70 -5.24 -13.76
CA LEU A 76 -4.37 -4.14 -14.68
C LEU A 76 -5.53 -3.89 -15.64
N VAL A 77 -5.98 -2.64 -15.75
CA VAL A 77 -7.07 -2.28 -16.70
C VAL A 77 -6.55 -2.36 -18.13
N LEU A 78 -7.35 -3.00 -18.98
CA LEU A 78 -6.99 -3.30 -20.36
C LEU A 78 -7.55 -2.27 -21.36
N PRO A 79 -6.91 -2.07 -22.53
CA PRO A 79 -7.43 -1.23 -23.62
C PRO A 79 -8.89 -1.50 -24.01
N GLU A 80 -9.30 -2.77 -23.90
CA GLU A 80 -10.66 -3.23 -24.22
C GLU A 80 -11.75 -2.67 -23.30
N ALA A 81 -11.42 -2.18 -22.09
CA ALA A 81 -12.36 -1.44 -21.24
C ALA A 81 -12.82 -0.13 -21.92
N CYS A 82 -11.91 0.54 -22.64
CA CYS A 82 -12.15 1.84 -23.28
C CYS A 82 -12.79 1.76 -24.68
N SER A 83 -13.51 0.67 -24.99
CA SER A 83 -14.01 0.36 -26.34
C SER A 83 -15.00 1.38 -26.95
N ASN A 84 -15.57 2.31 -26.15
CA ASN A 84 -16.70 3.16 -26.54
C ASN A 84 -16.50 4.68 -26.37
N GLY A 85 -15.27 5.17 -26.12
CA GLY A 85 -15.02 6.60 -25.80
C GLY A 85 -13.71 7.17 -26.34
N ASP A 86 -13.32 8.36 -25.86
CA ASP A 86 -11.95 8.85 -26.08
C ASP A 86 -10.98 7.98 -25.27
N VAL A 87 -10.16 7.21 -25.99
CA VAL A 87 -9.20 6.27 -25.42
C VAL A 87 -8.16 6.98 -24.53
N THR A 88 -7.93 8.28 -24.73
CA THR A 88 -6.99 9.10 -23.93
C THR A 88 -7.57 9.44 -22.57
N GLU A 89 -8.78 10.01 -22.53
CA GLU A 89 -9.46 10.39 -21.29
C GLU A 89 -9.83 9.15 -20.47
N CYS A 90 -10.35 8.12 -21.14
CA CYS A 90 -10.60 6.82 -20.53
C CYS A 90 -9.30 6.21 -19.97
N SER A 91 -8.21 6.21 -20.73
CA SER A 91 -6.93 5.68 -20.26
C SER A 91 -6.37 6.41 -19.04
N ASP A 92 -6.50 7.73 -18.94
CA ASP A 92 -6.00 8.44 -17.75
C ASP A 92 -6.92 8.22 -16.54
N SER A 93 -8.25 8.19 -16.74
CA SER A 93 -9.21 7.94 -15.65
C SER A 93 -9.10 6.55 -15.01
N HIS A 94 -8.58 5.56 -15.73
CA HIS A 94 -8.26 4.21 -15.22
C HIS A 94 -6.85 4.07 -14.60
N GLY A 95 -6.05 5.15 -14.58
CA GLY A 95 -4.68 5.11 -14.08
C GLY A 95 -3.63 4.57 -15.08
N SER A 96 -3.88 4.71 -16.38
CA SER A 96 -3.15 4.10 -17.52
C SER A 96 -3.57 2.65 -17.82
N LEU A 97 -3.57 2.28 -19.10
CA LEU A 97 -4.04 0.98 -19.62
C LEU A 97 -2.85 0.09 -20.03
N TYR A 98 -2.86 -1.15 -19.58
CA TYR A 98 -1.80 -2.12 -19.86
C TYR A 98 -1.95 -2.77 -21.26
N LYS A 99 -1.06 -2.41 -22.18
CA LYS A 99 -1.04 -2.91 -23.55
C LYS A 99 -0.22 -4.18 -23.65
N ARG A 100 -0.87 -5.32 -23.40
CA ARG A 100 -0.30 -6.68 -23.54
C ARG A 100 0.46 -6.87 -24.85
N ASN A 101 -0.13 -6.44 -25.97
CA ASN A 101 0.40 -6.61 -27.32
C ASN A 101 1.66 -5.77 -27.63
N THR A 102 2.06 -4.85 -26.75
CA THR A 102 3.35 -4.14 -26.85
C THR A 102 4.42 -4.67 -25.89
N SER A 103 4.10 -5.63 -25.02
CA SER A 103 5.09 -6.29 -24.16
C SER A 103 5.64 -7.54 -24.83
N SER A 104 6.97 -7.64 -24.94
CA SER A 104 7.68 -8.83 -25.43
C SER A 104 7.88 -9.91 -24.36
N THR A 105 7.57 -9.61 -23.09
CA THR A 105 7.67 -10.54 -21.96
C THR A 105 6.32 -11.07 -21.48
N TRP A 106 5.20 -10.55 -22.00
CA TRP A 106 3.85 -11.08 -21.77
C TRP A 106 3.71 -12.53 -22.22
N LYS A 107 3.19 -13.37 -21.33
CA LYS A 107 2.81 -14.76 -21.59
C LYS A 107 1.39 -14.99 -21.07
N GLU A 108 0.44 -15.08 -21.99
CA GLU A 108 -0.94 -15.39 -21.68
C GLU A 108 -1.08 -16.80 -21.08
N PHE A 109 -2.00 -16.98 -20.13
CA PHE A 109 -2.30 -18.27 -19.52
C PHE A 109 -3.78 -18.67 -19.70
N GLY A 110 -4.72 -17.73 -19.52
CA GLY A 110 -6.15 -17.95 -19.79
C GLY A 110 -7.07 -17.07 -18.95
N SER A 111 -8.37 -17.06 -19.27
CA SER A 111 -9.38 -16.29 -18.53
C SER A 111 -9.95 -17.08 -17.35
N TYR A 112 -10.02 -16.45 -16.18
CA TYR A 112 -10.59 -17.01 -14.95
C TYR A 112 -11.31 -15.91 -14.16
N GLN A 113 -12.26 -16.29 -13.32
CA GLN A 113 -12.90 -15.38 -12.37
C GLN A 113 -11.85 -14.77 -11.42
N LEU A 114 -12.04 -13.51 -11.04
CA LEU A 114 -11.25 -12.83 -10.02
C LEU A 114 -11.57 -13.39 -8.62
N ASN A 115 -10.59 -13.40 -7.71
CA ASN A 115 -10.77 -13.92 -6.35
C ASN A 115 -11.40 -12.86 -5.42
N THR A 116 -12.69 -12.57 -5.57
CA THR A 116 -13.36 -11.42 -4.94
C THR A 116 -14.16 -11.78 -3.68
N TYR A 117 -13.68 -12.66 -2.80
CA TYR A 117 -14.48 -13.27 -1.72
C TYR A 117 -15.11 -12.28 -0.69
N LEU A 118 -14.54 -11.08 -0.53
CA LEU A 118 -15.14 -10.00 0.26
C LEU A 118 -15.93 -9.03 -0.64
N GLU A 119 -15.32 -8.63 -1.75
CA GLU A 119 -15.80 -7.64 -2.71
C GLU A 119 -17.11 -8.08 -3.40
N GLU A 120 -17.25 -9.37 -3.74
CA GLU A 120 -18.45 -9.96 -4.37
C GLU A 120 -19.70 -9.77 -3.49
N ARG A 121 -19.52 -9.71 -2.16
CA ARG A 121 -20.62 -9.53 -1.20
C ARG A 121 -21.28 -8.17 -1.37
N VAL A 122 -20.55 -7.16 -1.86
CA VAL A 122 -21.07 -5.83 -2.22
C VAL A 122 -21.20 -5.63 -3.73
N GLY A 123 -21.25 -6.73 -4.50
CA GLY A 123 -21.45 -6.72 -5.95
C GLY A 123 -20.21 -6.37 -6.78
N LEU A 124 -19.02 -6.40 -6.19
CA LEU A 124 -17.77 -6.11 -6.87
C LEU A 124 -17.05 -7.42 -7.27
N ASP A 125 -17.41 -7.95 -8.44
CA ASP A 125 -16.86 -9.18 -9.02
C ASP A 125 -16.27 -8.94 -10.44
N GLY A 126 -15.83 -10.00 -11.10
CA GLY A 126 -15.49 -9.98 -12.52
C GLY A 126 -14.57 -11.12 -12.96
N ASP A 127 -14.23 -11.11 -14.26
CA ASP A 127 -13.24 -12.00 -14.88
C ASP A 127 -11.93 -11.25 -15.19
N GLY A 128 -10.82 -11.98 -15.16
CA GLY A 128 -9.51 -11.50 -15.60
C GLY A 128 -8.87 -12.44 -16.62
N LEU A 129 -8.21 -11.88 -17.65
CA LEU A 129 -7.27 -12.65 -18.47
C LEU A 129 -5.94 -12.74 -17.73
N TYR A 130 -5.69 -13.89 -17.12
CA TYR A 130 -4.46 -14.15 -16.40
C TYR A 130 -3.31 -14.52 -17.34
N GLY A 131 -2.11 -14.13 -16.92
CA GLY A 131 -0.86 -14.50 -17.54
C GLY A 131 0.32 -14.04 -16.69
N PHE A 132 1.49 -13.94 -17.32
CA PHE A 132 2.73 -13.54 -16.68
C PHE A 132 3.38 -12.39 -17.43
N ASP A 133 3.93 -11.42 -16.69
CA ASP A 133 4.85 -10.43 -17.24
C ASP A 133 5.80 -9.91 -16.14
N ASN A 134 6.72 -9.02 -16.49
CA ASN A 134 7.63 -8.37 -15.55
C ASN A 134 6.93 -7.23 -14.81
N VAL A 135 7.17 -7.09 -13.50
CA VAL A 135 6.55 -6.07 -12.63
C VAL A 135 7.63 -5.30 -11.86
N GLY A 136 7.80 -4.02 -12.20
CA GLY A 136 8.63 -3.04 -11.50
C GLY A 136 7.86 -2.31 -10.41
N LEU A 137 8.43 -2.20 -9.21
CA LEU A 137 7.79 -1.59 -8.03
C LEU A 137 7.91 -0.05 -7.95
N GLY A 138 8.32 0.60 -9.03
CA GLY A 138 8.44 2.04 -9.15
C GLY A 138 8.60 2.44 -10.61
N TRP A 139 8.96 3.70 -10.85
CA TRP A 139 9.36 4.17 -12.17
C TRP A 139 10.88 4.18 -12.34
N SER A 140 11.33 4.18 -13.59
CA SER A 140 12.75 4.34 -13.92
C SER A 140 13.36 5.57 -13.24
N GLY A 141 14.28 5.34 -12.29
CA GLY A 141 14.87 6.36 -11.41
C GLY A 141 14.49 6.25 -9.93
N ASP A 142 13.58 5.35 -9.54
CA ASP A 142 13.19 5.11 -8.14
C ASP A 142 14.11 4.11 -7.39
N ASP A 143 15.10 3.51 -8.08
CA ASP A 143 16.01 2.47 -7.58
C ASP A 143 15.32 1.24 -6.91
N LEU A 144 14.06 1.00 -7.26
CA LEU A 144 13.25 -0.12 -6.78
C LEU A 144 13.34 -1.37 -7.69
N PRO A 145 13.14 -2.59 -7.16
CA PRO A 145 13.32 -3.80 -7.92
C PRO A 145 12.21 -4.04 -8.94
N SER A 146 12.56 -4.77 -10.01
CA SER A 146 11.62 -5.39 -10.92
C SER A 146 11.73 -6.91 -10.83
N ILE A 147 10.59 -7.58 -10.79
CA ILE A 147 10.49 -9.03 -10.64
C ILE A 147 9.95 -9.60 -11.95
N GLU A 148 10.66 -10.56 -12.52
CA GLU A 148 10.28 -11.18 -13.78
C GLU A 148 9.14 -12.20 -13.62
N ASN A 149 8.39 -12.42 -14.71
CA ASN A 149 7.42 -13.52 -14.84
C ASN A 149 6.42 -13.61 -13.65
N GLN A 150 5.90 -12.47 -13.19
CA GLN A 150 4.91 -12.38 -12.12
C GLN A 150 3.50 -12.59 -12.67
N SER A 151 2.63 -13.21 -11.87
CA SER A 151 1.23 -13.35 -12.26
C SER A 151 0.52 -12.00 -12.22
N ILE A 152 -0.10 -11.66 -13.34
CA ILE A 152 -0.97 -10.49 -13.50
C ILE A 152 -2.31 -10.92 -14.11
N ALA A 153 -3.37 -10.19 -13.80
CA ALA A 153 -4.69 -10.33 -14.40
C ALA A 153 -5.06 -9.07 -15.17
N GLY A 154 -5.35 -9.19 -16.46
CA GLY A 154 -5.93 -8.11 -17.24
C GLY A 154 -7.44 -8.04 -17.05
N ILE A 155 -7.97 -6.91 -16.58
CA ILE A 155 -9.39 -6.72 -16.27
C ILE A 155 -10.08 -5.74 -17.25
N ILE A 156 -11.38 -5.95 -17.46
CA ILE A 156 -12.29 -5.07 -18.25
C ILE A 156 -13.58 -4.71 -17.50
N THR A 157 -13.71 -5.09 -16.22
CA THR A 157 -14.92 -4.86 -15.42
C THR A 157 -14.94 -3.45 -14.82
N ASP A 158 -16.10 -2.78 -14.90
CA ASP A 158 -16.35 -1.49 -14.26
C ASP A 158 -16.34 -1.55 -12.73
N ASN A 159 -16.38 -2.75 -12.14
CA ASN A 159 -16.33 -2.95 -10.68
C ASN A 159 -14.97 -2.56 -10.09
N PHE A 160 -13.89 -2.76 -10.85
CA PHE A 160 -12.51 -2.42 -10.44
C PHE A 160 -11.94 -1.34 -11.36
N TRP A 161 -12.36 -0.10 -11.11
CA TRP A 161 -12.06 1.05 -11.97
C TRP A 161 -10.57 1.36 -12.15
N LEU A 162 -9.72 0.93 -11.21
CA LEU A 162 -8.27 1.10 -11.26
C LEU A 162 -7.59 -0.27 -11.16
N GLY A 163 -6.38 -0.38 -11.73
CA GLY A 163 -5.52 -1.53 -11.49
C GLY A 163 -5.13 -1.65 -10.01
N SER A 164 -4.70 -2.84 -9.59
CA SER A 164 -4.36 -3.12 -8.20
C SER A 164 -3.07 -3.92 -8.02
N LEU A 165 -2.28 -3.60 -7.00
CA LEU A 165 -1.01 -4.25 -6.66
C LEU A 165 -1.23 -5.34 -5.61
N SER A 166 -0.86 -6.59 -5.91
CA SER A 166 -1.06 -7.71 -4.99
C SER A 166 -0.17 -7.63 -3.74
N LEU A 167 -0.80 -7.64 -2.55
CA LEU A 167 -0.11 -7.67 -1.26
C LEU A 167 -0.27 -8.99 -0.49
N ASN A 168 -1.10 -9.92 -0.97
CA ASN A 168 -1.27 -11.22 -0.30
C ASN A 168 -0.08 -12.15 -0.64
N PRO A 169 0.66 -12.67 0.37
CA PRO A 169 1.78 -13.56 0.12
C PRO A 169 1.37 -14.99 -0.26
N ARG A 170 0.11 -15.41 -0.04
CA ARG A 170 -0.36 -16.75 -0.41
C ARG A 170 -0.26 -16.98 -1.93
N PRO A 171 0.18 -18.16 -2.39
CA PRO A 171 0.29 -18.46 -3.83
C PRO A 171 -1.09 -18.68 -4.46
N ILE A 172 -1.15 -18.59 -5.80
CA ILE A 172 -2.36 -18.88 -6.60
C ILE A 172 -2.25 -20.26 -7.27
N ASN A 173 -3.40 -20.86 -7.56
CA ASN A 173 -3.53 -22.05 -8.41
C ASN A 173 -4.65 -21.80 -9.42
N PHE A 174 -4.38 -22.00 -10.72
CA PHE A 174 -5.41 -21.87 -11.77
C PHE A 174 -6.06 -23.21 -12.16
N THR A 175 -5.31 -24.31 -12.08
CA THR A 175 -5.72 -25.61 -12.64
C THR A 175 -5.28 -26.82 -11.81
N ASP A 176 -4.09 -26.78 -11.20
CA ASP A 176 -3.51 -27.87 -10.43
C ASP A 176 -2.89 -27.37 -9.13
N TYR A 177 -3.30 -27.96 -8.00
CA TYR A 177 -2.80 -27.66 -6.66
C TYR A 177 -1.33 -28.05 -6.44
N ASN A 178 -0.75 -28.93 -7.28
CA ASN A 178 0.62 -29.38 -7.13
C ASN A 178 1.67 -28.36 -7.63
N ASN A 179 1.26 -27.31 -8.35
CA ASN A 179 2.15 -26.32 -8.96
C ASN A 179 1.76 -24.87 -8.57
N PRO A 180 1.84 -24.52 -7.27
CA PRO A 180 1.48 -23.19 -6.78
C PRO A 180 2.38 -22.10 -7.37
N ILE A 181 1.74 -21.10 -7.98
CA ILE A 181 2.42 -19.92 -8.54
C ILE A 181 2.68 -18.93 -7.39
N PRO A 182 3.95 -18.59 -7.09
CA PRO A 182 4.26 -17.67 -6.00
C PRO A 182 3.75 -16.25 -6.31
N SER A 183 3.17 -15.61 -5.31
CA SER A 183 2.73 -14.21 -5.34
C SER A 183 3.91 -13.23 -5.43
N LEU A 184 3.60 -11.97 -5.75
CA LEU A 184 4.57 -10.87 -5.75
C LEU A 184 5.34 -10.77 -4.42
N MET A 185 4.64 -10.76 -3.29
CA MET A 185 5.25 -10.70 -1.96
C MET A 185 6.16 -11.90 -1.65
N GLN A 186 5.80 -13.11 -2.11
CA GLN A 186 6.65 -14.29 -1.94
C GLN A 186 7.91 -14.24 -2.83
N ASN A 187 7.83 -13.67 -4.03
CA ASN A 187 8.99 -13.48 -4.90
C ASN A 187 9.91 -12.36 -4.39
N LEU A 188 9.35 -11.25 -3.86
CA LEU A 188 10.09 -10.21 -3.14
C LEU A 188 10.79 -10.73 -1.87
N ARG A 189 10.24 -11.78 -1.25
CA ARG A 189 10.88 -12.47 -0.11
C ARG A 189 12.03 -13.39 -0.53
N ASN A 190 12.04 -13.85 -1.77
CA ASN A 190 12.99 -14.82 -2.31
C ASN A 190 14.10 -14.20 -3.20
N MET A 191 13.97 -12.92 -3.59
CA MET A 191 14.99 -12.20 -4.35
C MET A 191 16.23 -11.83 -3.51
N SER A 192 17.24 -11.23 -4.14
CA SER A 192 18.47 -10.78 -3.49
C SER A 192 18.78 -9.33 -3.86
N PRO A 193 18.79 -8.37 -2.92
CA PRO A 193 18.40 -8.51 -1.51
C PRO A 193 16.86 -8.70 -1.34
N PRO A 194 16.39 -9.49 -0.37
CA PRO A 194 14.96 -9.71 -0.14
C PRO A 194 14.27 -8.57 0.62
N ILE A 195 12.95 -8.63 0.75
CA ILE A 195 12.22 -7.91 1.80
C ILE A 195 12.36 -8.62 3.18
N PRO A 196 12.38 -7.88 4.31
CA PRO A 196 12.63 -8.44 5.65
C PRO A 196 11.68 -9.51 6.16
N SER A 197 10.40 -9.45 5.79
CA SER A 197 9.37 -10.43 6.13
C SER A 197 8.21 -10.40 5.13
N LEU A 198 7.37 -11.44 5.14
CA LEU A 198 6.06 -11.43 4.48
C LEU A 198 5.07 -10.53 5.25
N SER A 199 5.29 -9.22 5.15
CA SER A 199 4.51 -8.19 5.84
C SER A 199 4.34 -6.97 4.96
N TRP A 200 3.34 -6.13 5.27
CA TRP A 200 3.17 -4.83 4.64
C TRP A 200 2.48 -3.84 5.57
N SER A 201 2.42 -2.57 5.17
CA SER A 201 1.64 -1.54 5.85
C SER A 201 1.12 -0.48 4.87
N TYR A 202 -0.03 0.10 5.19
CA TYR A 202 -0.79 0.99 4.31
C TYR A 202 -1.61 2.05 5.06
N THR A 203 -1.68 3.25 4.48
CA THR A 203 -2.78 4.20 4.66
C THR A 203 -3.13 4.86 3.33
N ALA A 204 -4.41 5.13 3.10
CA ALA A 204 -4.92 5.74 1.87
C ALA A 204 -4.55 7.23 1.71
N GLY A 205 -4.03 7.86 2.76
CA GLY A 205 -3.73 9.29 2.79
C GLY A 205 -4.99 10.15 2.91
N ALA A 206 -4.86 11.43 2.58
CA ALA A 206 -5.88 12.44 2.78
C ALA A 206 -5.91 13.45 1.62
N HIS A 207 -6.84 13.25 0.66
CA HIS A 207 -7.07 14.17 -0.46
C HIS A 207 -7.67 15.52 0.00
N ASN A 208 -8.57 15.48 0.97
CA ASN A 208 -9.38 16.62 1.40
C ASN A 208 -8.76 17.42 2.54
N LEU A 209 -7.61 16.97 3.05
CA LEU A 209 -6.81 17.70 4.05
C LEU A 209 -6.05 18.86 3.36
N ALA A 210 -5.72 19.89 4.14
CA ALA A 210 -4.90 21.02 3.69
C ALA A 210 -3.64 21.13 4.58
N PRO A 211 -2.43 20.83 4.07
CA PRO A 211 -2.13 20.31 2.72
C PRO A 211 -2.64 18.88 2.51
N LYS A 212 -2.77 18.47 1.24
CA LYS A 212 -3.04 17.08 0.87
C LYS A 212 -1.84 16.22 1.26
N VAL A 213 -2.10 14.99 1.71
CA VAL A 213 -1.05 14.02 2.07
C VAL A 213 -1.33 12.71 1.35
N PHE A 214 -0.44 12.31 0.44
CA PHE A 214 -0.56 11.02 -0.25
C PHE A 214 -0.46 9.85 0.73
N GLY A 215 -1.01 8.70 0.31
CA GLY A 215 -0.88 7.44 1.02
C GLY A 215 0.58 6.98 1.11
N SER A 216 0.82 6.07 2.04
CA SER A 216 2.10 5.39 2.25
C SER A 216 1.86 3.88 2.16
N LEU A 217 2.73 3.17 1.45
CA LEU A 217 2.74 1.71 1.31
C LEU A 217 4.17 1.23 1.54
N VAL A 218 4.38 0.35 2.52
CA VAL A 218 5.71 -0.21 2.82
C VAL A 218 5.63 -1.73 2.82
N LEU A 219 6.49 -2.38 2.02
CA LEU A 219 6.61 -3.84 1.95
C LEU A 219 7.76 -4.32 2.83
N GLY A 220 7.54 -5.35 3.65
CA GLY A 220 8.52 -5.83 4.65
C GLY A 220 8.70 -4.90 5.87
N GLY A 221 7.82 -3.92 6.07
CA GLY A 221 8.00 -2.88 7.09
C GLY A 221 6.84 -1.90 7.24
N TYR A 222 7.12 -0.79 7.95
CA TYR A 222 6.20 0.33 8.20
C TYR A 222 6.93 1.67 8.34
N ASP A 223 6.21 2.78 8.16
CA ASP A 223 6.70 4.15 8.36
C ASP A 223 6.22 4.69 9.71
N ARG A 224 7.14 4.89 10.66
CA ARG A 224 6.82 5.40 12.01
C ARG A 224 6.27 6.82 12.02
N SER A 225 6.44 7.58 10.94
CA SER A 225 5.91 8.96 10.86
C SER A 225 4.40 9.02 10.62
N ARG A 226 3.76 7.88 10.27
CA ARG A 226 2.38 7.82 9.73
C ARG A 226 1.32 7.33 10.71
N PHE A 227 1.65 7.02 11.97
CA PHE A 227 0.64 6.53 12.91
C PHE A 227 0.94 6.76 14.40
N GLU A 228 -0.12 6.80 15.21
CA GLU A 228 -0.03 6.77 16.68
C GLU A 228 0.12 5.32 17.17
N ALA A 229 1.31 4.97 17.65
CA ALA A 229 1.62 3.63 18.12
C ALA A 229 0.77 3.21 19.32
N ASN A 230 0.15 2.03 19.23
CA ASN A 230 -0.67 1.43 20.29
C ASN A 230 -0.35 -0.08 20.44
N ASN A 231 -0.91 -0.72 21.47
CA ASN A 231 -0.60 -2.11 21.83
C ASN A 231 -1.67 -3.13 21.39
N VAL A 232 -2.67 -2.73 20.60
CA VAL A 232 -3.74 -3.64 20.14
C VAL A 232 -3.24 -4.47 18.97
N VAL A 233 -3.26 -5.79 19.15
CA VAL A 233 -2.90 -6.78 18.14
C VAL A 233 -4.17 -7.52 17.74
N PHE A 234 -4.43 -7.59 16.44
CA PHE A 234 -5.53 -8.33 15.86
C PHE A 234 -4.97 -9.63 15.28
N PRO A 235 -5.50 -10.82 15.62
CA PRO A 235 -5.20 -12.03 14.87
C PRO A 235 -5.84 -11.94 13.47
N PHE A 236 -5.30 -12.67 12.50
CA PHE A 236 -6.07 -12.95 11.29
C PHE A 236 -7.34 -13.75 11.61
N GLY A 237 -8.35 -13.67 10.74
CA GLY A 237 -9.53 -14.53 10.80
C GLY A 237 -9.19 -16.03 10.69
N ASP A 238 -10.02 -16.88 11.28
CA ASP A 238 -9.85 -18.35 11.19
C ASP A 238 -10.01 -18.88 9.74
N ASP A 239 -10.68 -18.11 8.88
CA ASP A 239 -10.70 -18.28 7.43
C ASP A 239 -9.66 -17.33 6.80
N ILE A 240 -8.77 -17.88 5.97
CA ILE A 240 -7.71 -17.15 5.25
C ILE A 240 -8.23 -16.12 4.23
N SER A 241 -9.53 -16.15 3.95
CA SER A 241 -10.26 -15.20 3.10
C SER A 241 -10.79 -14.00 3.91
N LEU A 242 -10.62 -14.02 5.24
CA LEU A 242 -11.15 -13.05 6.21
C LEU A 242 -10.03 -12.48 7.11
N ASP A 243 -8.78 -12.40 6.62
CA ASP A 243 -7.60 -11.95 7.39
C ASP A 243 -7.86 -10.69 8.22
N PHE A 244 -8.48 -9.67 7.60
CA PHE A 244 -8.69 -8.36 8.22
C PHE A 244 -10.06 -8.20 8.88
N GLN A 245 -10.56 -9.29 9.49
CA GLN A 245 -11.74 -9.27 10.35
C GLN A 245 -11.48 -8.44 11.62
N VAL A 246 -12.37 -7.48 11.89
CA VAL A 246 -12.38 -6.64 13.09
C VAL A 246 -13.75 -6.67 13.75
N ALA A 247 -13.84 -6.13 14.97
CA ALA A 247 -15.11 -5.80 15.60
C ALA A 247 -15.21 -4.29 15.84
N ILE A 248 -16.24 -3.66 15.29
CA ILE A 248 -16.62 -2.28 15.62
C ILE A 248 -17.43 -2.34 16.91
N GLN A 249 -16.82 -1.95 18.03
CA GLN A 249 -17.44 -1.99 19.35
C GLN A 249 -18.44 -0.85 19.56
N GLU A 250 -18.12 0.33 19.04
CA GLU A 250 -18.89 1.57 19.22
C GLU A 250 -18.60 2.54 18.07
N ILE A 251 -19.60 3.31 17.64
CA ILE A 251 -19.43 4.49 16.78
C ILE A 251 -20.08 5.68 17.46
N THR A 252 -19.30 6.74 17.70
CA THR A 252 -19.79 8.00 18.31
C THR A 252 -19.40 9.20 17.45
N THR A 253 -19.88 10.39 17.82
CA THR A 253 -19.48 11.65 17.19
C THR A 253 -19.42 12.79 18.21
N ASN A 254 -18.93 13.97 17.82
CA ASN A 254 -19.01 15.20 18.61
C ASN A 254 -20.35 15.95 18.46
N ILE A 255 -21.19 15.60 17.49
CA ILE A 255 -22.46 16.29 17.19
C ILE A 255 -23.61 15.91 18.15
N THR A 256 -23.57 14.72 18.73
CA THR A 256 -24.60 14.20 19.65
C THR A 256 -23.97 13.38 20.78
N SER A 257 -24.64 13.31 21.92
CA SER A 257 -24.29 12.40 23.03
C SER A 257 -24.67 10.95 22.74
N ASP A 258 -25.63 10.73 21.84
CA ASP A 258 -26.16 9.40 21.56
C ASP A 258 -25.23 8.67 20.57
N PRO A 259 -24.77 7.44 20.86
CA PRO A 259 -23.95 6.67 19.94
C PRO A 259 -24.71 6.35 18.64
N LEU A 260 -23.98 6.35 17.53
CA LEU A 260 -24.48 5.93 16.21
C LEU A 260 -24.54 4.40 16.12
N LEU A 261 -23.62 3.72 16.83
CA LEU A 261 -23.61 2.26 17.07
C LEU A 261 -23.17 2.01 18.51
N ASN A 262 -23.94 1.19 19.24
CA ASN A 262 -23.72 0.88 20.66
C ASN A 262 -23.76 -0.62 21.02
N SER A 263 -24.00 -1.48 20.03
CA SER A 263 -23.88 -2.92 20.13
C SER A 263 -22.82 -3.36 19.13
N GLY A 264 -21.76 -4.01 19.62
CA GLY A 264 -20.62 -4.35 18.78
C GLY A 264 -20.99 -5.29 17.63
N ILE A 265 -20.46 -5.02 16.43
CA ILE A 265 -20.64 -5.83 15.22
C ILE A 265 -19.28 -6.33 14.72
N ILE A 266 -19.28 -7.48 14.03
CA ILE A 266 -18.13 -7.91 13.22
C ILE A 266 -18.14 -7.14 11.89
N SER A 267 -16.97 -6.81 11.37
CA SER A 267 -16.77 -6.12 10.11
C SER A 267 -15.40 -6.50 9.51
N TYR A 268 -15.18 -6.24 8.23
CA TYR A 268 -13.93 -6.56 7.55
C TYR A 268 -13.31 -5.29 6.93
N ILE A 269 -11.99 -5.18 6.99
CA ILE A 269 -11.26 -4.10 6.29
C ILE A 269 -10.91 -4.60 4.88
N SER A 270 -11.16 -3.78 3.86
CA SER A 270 -10.73 -4.01 2.48
C SER A 270 -10.08 -2.75 1.92
N THR A 271 -9.02 -2.91 1.13
CA THR A 271 -8.41 -1.80 0.37
C THR A 271 -9.07 -1.60 -1.00
N LEU A 272 -9.81 -2.59 -1.51
CA LEU A 272 -10.49 -2.56 -2.81
C LEU A 272 -11.90 -1.95 -2.73
N ILE A 273 -12.57 -2.01 -1.59
CA ILE A 273 -13.82 -1.29 -1.33
C ILE A 273 -13.52 0.19 -0.98
N ALA A 274 -14.24 1.15 -1.56
CA ALA A 274 -14.11 2.58 -1.23
C ALA A 274 -14.86 2.98 0.06
N ASP A 275 -16.16 2.67 0.10
CA ASP A 275 -17.09 3.17 1.12
C ASP A 275 -16.98 2.43 2.46
N ILE A 276 -17.60 3.00 3.48
CA ILE A 276 -17.91 2.30 4.73
C ILE A 276 -19.31 1.69 4.61
N TRP A 277 -19.48 0.39 4.84
CA TRP A 277 -20.76 -0.31 4.79
C TRP A 277 -21.21 -0.69 6.20
N LEU A 278 -22.41 -0.25 6.60
CA LEU A 278 -22.94 -0.39 7.96
C LEU A 278 -24.40 -0.87 7.99
N PRO A 279 -24.88 -1.40 9.14
CA PRO A 279 -26.28 -1.80 9.30
C PRO A 279 -27.25 -0.64 8.97
N PRO A 280 -28.44 -0.90 8.37
CA PRO A 280 -29.37 0.16 8.00
C PRO A 280 -29.77 1.07 9.18
N SER A 281 -29.98 0.51 10.36
CA SER A 281 -30.28 1.25 11.60
C SER A 281 -29.15 2.16 12.10
N VAL A 282 -27.90 1.89 11.70
CA VAL A 282 -26.76 2.77 11.95
C VAL A 282 -26.72 3.87 10.89
N CYS A 283 -26.96 3.54 9.63
CA CYS A 283 -27.09 4.51 8.55
C CYS A 283 -28.22 5.53 8.80
N GLU A 284 -29.38 5.09 9.29
CA GLU A 284 -30.48 5.97 9.75
C GLU A 284 -30.05 6.98 10.82
N GLN A 285 -29.13 6.59 11.72
CA GLN A 285 -28.58 7.48 12.75
C GLN A 285 -27.55 8.47 12.15
N PHE A 286 -26.75 8.06 11.15
CA PHE A 286 -25.92 8.99 10.38
C PHE A 286 -26.78 10.00 9.59
N GLU A 287 -27.82 9.54 8.89
CA GLU A 287 -28.78 10.37 8.15
C GLU A 287 -29.38 11.46 9.05
N LYS A 288 -29.90 11.07 10.22
CA LYS A 288 -30.49 11.95 11.22
C LYS A 288 -29.52 12.97 11.84
N VAL A 289 -28.26 12.60 12.05
CA VAL A 289 -27.27 13.45 12.76
C VAL A 289 -26.54 14.40 11.80
N PHE A 290 -26.16 13.92 10.63
CA PHE A 290 -25.42 14.70 9.64
C PHE A 290 -26.35 15.43 8.64
N GLY A 291 -27.60 14.98 8.51
CA GLY A 291 -28.56 15.54 7.55
C GLY A 291 -28.37 14.99 6.14
N LEU A 292 -28.05 13.69 6.05
CA LEU A 292 -27.87 12.99 4.78
C LEU A 292 -29.24 12.50 4.26
N ALA A 293 -29.37 12.43 2.94
CA ALA A 293 -30.47 11.75 2.27
C ALA A 293 -29.87 10.73 1.30
N TRP A 294 -30.42 9.52 1.29
CA TRP A 294 -30.01 8.46 0.37
C TRP A 294 -30.70 8.63 -0.97
N ASP A 295 -29.93 8.58 -2.05
CA ASP A 295 -30.44 8.60 -3.42
C ASP A 295 -30.57 7.16 -3.95
N GLU A 296 -31.81 6.69 -4.11
CA GLU A 296 -32.11 5.31 -4.56
C GLU A 296 -31.75 5.04 -6.04
N GLN A 297 -31.31 6.05 -6.81
CA GLN A 297 -30.90 5.88 -8.21
C GLN A 297 -29.38 5.64 -8.35
N THR A 298 -28.57 6.32 -7.55
CA THR A 298 -27.11 6.17 -7.51
C THR A 298 -26.62 5.29 -6.36
N GLU A 299 -27.49 4.98 -5.39
CA GLU A 299 -27.16 4.34 -4.12
C GLU A 299 -26.09 5.12 -3.32
N LEU A 300 -26.17 6.45 -3.30
CA LEU A 300 -25.21 7.33 -2.62
C LEU A 300 -25.90 8.35 -1.73
N TYR A 301 -25.20 8.80 -0.68
CA TYR A 301 -25.58 9.97 0.10
C TYR A 301 -25.04 11.25 -0.55
N LEU A 302 -25.75 11.76 -1.56
CA LEU A 302 -25.30 12.92 -2.33
C LEU A 302 -25.25 14.21 -1.48
N LEU A 303 -24.17 14.97 -1.63
CA LEU A 303 -23.92 16.22 -0.90
C LEU A 303 -24.03 17.41 -1.86
N ASN A 304 -24.95 18.33 -1.55
CA ASN A 304 -25.04 19.61 -2.25
C ASN A 304 -24.30 20.71 -1.47
N ASP A 305 -24.04 21.84 -2.11
CA ASP A 305 -23.33 22.99 -1.53
C ASP A 305 -23.81 23.38 -0.12
N SER A 306 -25.13 23.30 0.14
CA SER A 306 -25.71 23.69 1.44
C SER A 306 -25.50 22.66 2.53
N SER A 307 -25.61 21.35 2.24
CA SER A 307 -25.35 20.29 3.21
C SER A 307 -23.85 20.13 3.46
N HIS A 308 -23.02 20.16 2.41
CA HIS A 308 -21.56 20.16 2.52
C HIS A 308 -21.05 21.35 3.33
N LYS A 309 -21.53 22.57 3.04
CA LYS A 309 -21.18 23.76 3.84
C LYS A 309 -21.64 23.64 5.29
N SER A 310 -22.87 23.18 5.54
CA SER A 310 -23.35 23.02 6.92
C SER A 310 -22.51 22.01 7.71
N LEU A 311 -21.99 20.97 7.06
CA LEU A 311 -21.08 20.01 7.67
C LEU A 311 -19.66 20.59 7.88
N LEU A 312 -19.12 21.38 6.95
CA LEU A 312 -17.88 22.15 7.19
C LEU A 312 -18.04 23.10 8.40
N ASP A 313 -19.12 23.87 8.45
CA ASP A 313 -19.40 24.82 9.54
C ASP A 313 -19.64 24.13 10.91
N LYS A 314 -20.16 22.88 10.91
CA LYS A 314 -20.30 22.03 12.11
C LYS A 314 -18.98 21.38 12.57
N ASN A 315 -18.04 21.16 11.65
CA ASN A 315 -16.82 20.37 11.83
C ASN A 315 -17.02 19.04 12.61
N PRO A 316 -17.83 18.10 12.09
CA PRO A 316 -18.05 16.83 12.74
C PRO A 316 -16.79 15.95 12.75
N GLU A 317 -16.67 15.17 13.82
CA GLU A 317 -15.73 14.07 13.97
C GLU A 317 -16.54 12.82 14.29
N VAL A 318 -16.28 11.73 13.56
CA VAL A 318 -16.84 10.39 13.83
C VAL A 318 -15.73 9.54 14.44
N ARG A 319 -16.02 8.83 15.53
CA ARG A 319 -15.04 8.03 16.26
C ARG A 319 -15.45 6.58 16.26
N PHE A 320 -14.71 5.76 15.51
CA PHE A 320 -14.87 4.32 15.42
C PHE A 320 -13.99 3.64 16.46
N LYS A 321 -14.61 2.94 17.42
CA LYS A 321 -13.88 2.13 18.40
C LYS A 321 -13.78 0.69 17.88
N VAL A 322 -12.60 0.27 17.46
CA VAL A 322 -12.36 -0.98 16.72
C VAL A 322 -11.40 -1.87 17.52
N GLY A 323 -11.75 -3.13 17.72
CA GLY A 323 -10.91 -4.10 18.43
C GLY A 323 -11.00 -5.51 17.83
N PRO A 324 -10.18 -6.46 18.30
CA PRO A 324 -10.19 -7.85 17.81
C PRO A 324 -11.48 -8.61 18.13
N GLN A 325 -12.29 -8.08 19.05
CA GLN A 325 -13.53 -8.66 19.57
C GLN A 325 -14.54 -7.54 19.90
N VAL A 326 -15.83 -7.86 19.93
CA VAL A 326 -16.94 -6.90 20.18
C VAL A 326 -16.91 -6.22 21.57
N SER A 327 -16.01 -6.63 22.45
CA SER A 327 -15.64 -5.94 23.69
C SER A 327 -14.20 -6.28 24.09
N GLY A 328 -13.61 -5.50 24.99
CA GLY A 328 -12.21 -5.65 25.42
C GLY A 328 -11.30 -4.59 24.81
N ASP A 329 -10.04 -4.97 24.54
CA ASP A 329 -9.03 -4.08 23.96
C ASP A 329 -9.46 -3.56 22.57
N ALA A 330 -9.21 -2.27 22.33
CA ALA A 330 -9.61 -1.57 21.12
C ALA A 330 -8.75 -0.32 20.90
N VAL A 331 -8.58 0.05 19.62
CA VAL A 331 -8.10 1.36 19.18
C VAL A 331 -9.30 2.24 18.82
N THR A 332 -9.21 3.54 19.04
CA THR A 332 -10.20 4.50 18.52
C THR A 332 -9.60 5.20 17.32
N ILE A 333 -10.29 5.10 16.17
CA ILE A 333 -9.95 5.84 14.96
C ILE A 333 -10.87 7.07 14.89
N ASN A 334 -10.26 8.25 14.93
CA ASN A 334 -10.91 9.54 14.82
C ASN A 334 -10.95 9.94 13.34
N MET A 335 -12.15 10.19 12.82
CA MET A 335 -12.39 10.55 11.43
C MET A 335 -13.05 11.93 11.36
N PRO A 336 -12.30 13.02 11.12
CA PRO A 336 -12.88 14.34 10.87
C PRO A 336 -13.68 14.38 9.56
N TYR A 337 -14.53 15.41 9.39
CA TYR A 337 -15.43 15.51 8.24
C TYR A 337 -14.76 15.41 6.86
N TRP A 338 -13.48 15.80 6.72
CA TRP A 338 -12.76 15.68 5.46
C TRP A 338 -12.61 14.24 4.95
N ASN A 339 -12.75 13.23 5.82
CA ASN A 339 -12.85 11.83 5.39
C ASN A 339 -14.14 11.52 4.61
N PHE A 340 -15.21 12.29 4.82
CA PHE A 340 -16.60 11.97 4.48
C PHE A 340 -17.23 12.90 3.42
N TYR A 341 -16.43 13.47 2.53
CA TYR A 341 -16.92 14.01 1.26
C TYR A 341 -15.98 13.59 0.13
N GLN A 342 -16.34 12.54 -0.60
CA GLN A 342 -15.59 12.12 -1.79
C GLN A 342 -16.26 12.65 -3.05
N THR A 343 -15.47 12.80 -4.10
CA THR A 343 -15.96 13.21 -5.42
C THR A 343 -16.32 11.98 -6.23
N ALA A 344 -17.62 11.71 -6.39
CA ALA A 344 -18.10 10.77 -7.40
C ALA A 344 -17.94 11.42 -8.78
N THR A 345 -17.42 10.68 -9.77
CA THR A 345 -17.32 11.16 -11.16
C THR A 345 -18.58 10.81 -11.95
N SER A 346 -18.72 11.37 -13.16
CA SER A 346 -19.79 10.98 -14.10
C SER A 346 -19.77 9.50 -14.48
N ALA A 347 -18.63 8.81 -14.34
CA ALA A 347 -18.53 7.35 -14.54
C ALA A 347 -19.11 6.52 -13.37
N LEU A 348 -19.43 7.14 -12.23
CA LEU A 348 -20.18 6.52 -11.14
C LEU A 348 -21.63 7.00 -11.08
N THR A 349 -21.90 8.28 -11.33
CA THR A 349 -23.26 8.86 -11.25
C THR A 349 -24.07 8.74 -12.54
N GLY A 350 -23.43 8.42 -13.67
CA GLY A 350 -24.05 8.42 -15.00
C GLY A 350 -24.45 9.80 -15.53
N ASN A 351 -24.13 10.89 -14.81
CA ASN A 351 -24.52 12.25 -15.21
C ASN A 351 -23.40 13.29 -15.07
N SER A 352 -23.08 13.69 -13.85
CA SER A 352 -22.19 14.79 -13.51
C SER A 352 -21.40 14.44 -12.26
N SER A 353 -20.18 14.97 -12.16
CA SER A 353 -19.39 14.78 -10.94
C SER A 353 -20.00 15.58 -9.78
N THR A 354 -20.07 14.97 -8.61
CA THR A 354 -20.73 15.51 -7.41
C THR A 354 -20.01 15.05 -6.15
N LEU A 355 -20.19 15.79 -5.05
CA LEU A 355 -19.76 15.30 -3.74
C LEU A 355 -20.77 14.28 -3.20
N TYR A 356 -20.28 13.28 -2.47
CA TYR A 356 -21.09 12.32 -1.74
C TYR A 356 -20.43 11.93 -0.41
N PHE A 357 -21.25 11.51 0.56
CA PHE A 357 -20.79 10.97 1.83
C PHE A 357 -20.56 9.45 1.66
N PRO A 358 -19.33 8.93 1.81
CA PRO A 358 -18.94 7.54 1.51
C PRO A 358 -19.39 6.53 2.58
N LEU A 359 -20.71 6.39 2.68
CA LEU A 359 -21.43 5.44 3.53
C LEU A 359 -22.40 4.65 2.65
N LYS A 360 -22.49 3.34 2.86
CA LYS A 360 -23.40 2.44 2.15
C LYS A 360 -24.27 1.65 3.14
N ARG A 361 -25.52 1.41 2.75
CA ARG A 361 -26.49 0.61 3.51
C ARG A 361 -26.26 -0.87 3.22
N ALA A 362 -25.73 -1.63 4.17
CA ALA A 362 -25.60 -3.08 4.03
C ALA A 362 -26.96 -3.79 4.16
N ALA A 363 -27.25 -4.73 3.27
CA ALA A 363 -28.46 -5.55 3.26
C ALA A 363 -28.47 -6.63 4.36
N ASN A 364 -27.29 -7.06 4.83
CA ASN A 364 -27.11 -8.04 5.91
C ASN A 364 -25.70 -7.92 6.54
N ASP A 365 -25.42 -8.76 7.53
CA ASP A 365 -24.18 -8.76 8.33
C ASP A 365 -22.93 -9.29 7.62
N THR A 366 -23.07 -10.00 6.49
CA THR A 366 -21.91 -10.40 5.67
C THR A 366 -21.26 -9.23 4.91
N GLN A 367 -21.96 -8.08 4.84
CA GLN A 367 -21.59 -6.88 4.07
C GLN A 367 -21.03 -5.72 4.93
N TYR A 368 -20.70 -5.92 6.21
CA TYR A 368 -20.19 -4.82 7.05
C TYR A 368 -18.70 -4.56 6.76
N PHE A 369 -18.37 -3.45 6.10
CA PHE A 369 -17.03 -3.16 5.58
C PHE A 369 -16.47 -1.80 6.00
N LEU A 370 -15.14 -1.76 6.19
CA LEU A 370 -14.34 -0.56 6.39
C LEU A 370 -13.38 -0.39 5.20
N GLY A 371 -13.83 0.31 4.16
CA GLY A 371 -13.07 0.54 2.93
C GLY A 371 -11.99 1.63 3.01
N ARG A 372 -11.46 2.05 1.85
CA ARG A 372 -10.46 3.13 1.71
C ARG A 372 -10.82 4.39 2.47
N THR A 373 -12.11 4.74 2.54
CA THR A 373 -12.65 5.86 3.34
C THR A 373 -12.17 5.84 4.79
N PHE A 374 -12.19 4.67 5.43
CA PHE A 374 -11.69 4.45 6.79
C PHE A 374 -10.15 4.48 6.84
N LEU A 375 -9.50 3.85 5.86
CA LEU A 375 -8.04 3.78 5.74
C LEU A 375 -7.35 5.12 5.40
N GLN A 376 -8.11 6.19 5.14
CA GLN A 376 -7.60 7.56 5.17
C GLN A 376 -7.16 7.98 6.59
N SER A 377 -7.83 7.47 7.63
CA SER A 377 -7.59 7.80 9.04
C SER A 377 -7.14 6.62 9.90
N ALA A 378 -7.11 5.41 9.34
CA ALA A 378 -6.45 4.26 9.93
C ALA A 378 -5.17 3.88 9.18
N TYR A 379 -4.13 3.54 9.92
CA TYR A 379 -2.91 2.90 9.42
C TYR A 379 -2.98 1.42 9.73
N LEU A 380 -2.96 0.59 8.68
CA LEU A 380 -3.03 -0.87 8.74
C LEU A 380 -1.64 -1.45 8.51
N SER A 381 -1.23 -2.46 9.28
CA SER A 381 -0.03 -3.26 8.99
C SER A 381 -0.28 -4.74 9.24
N ALA A 382 0.06 -5.57 8.26
CA ALA A 382 -0.14 -7.02 8.26
C ALA A 382 1.20 -7.76 8.38
N ASP A 383 1.25 -8.82 9.19
CA ASP A 383 2.41 -9.70 9.36
C ASP A 383 1.95 -11.17 9.24
N TYR A 384 2.18 -11.75 8.06
CA TYR A 384 1.80 -13.12 7.74
C TYR A 384 2.77 -14.16 8.31
N GLU A 385 3.99 -13.75 8.72
CA GLU A 385 4.91 -14.63 9.45
C GLU A 385 4.46 -14.82 10.92
N ARG A 386 3.56 -13.96 11.42
CA ARG A 386 2.93 -14.07 12.75
C ARG A 386 1.41 -14.30 12.74
N ASN A 387 0.76 -14.19 11.58
CA ASN A 387 -0.70 -14.27 11.39
C ASN A 387 -1.47 -13.20 12.21
N ILE A 388 -0.98 -11.95 12.17
CA ILE A 388 -1.56 -10.82 12.88
C ILE A 388 -1.60 -9.56 11.99
N PHE A 389 -2.43 -8.60 12.38
CA PHE A 389 -2.32 -7.22 11.95
C PHE A 389 -2.40 -6.25 13.13
N ASN A 390 -1.92 -5.03 12.89
CA ASN A 390 -2.10 -3.90 13.77
C ASN A 390 -2.89 -2.81 13.06
N LEU A 391 -3.73 -2.12 13.83
CA LEU A 391 -4.52 -0.99 13.38
C LEU A 391 -4.22 0.20 14.30
N SER A 392 -3.91 1.36 13.72
CA SER A 392 -3.53 2.58 14.45
C SER A 392 -4.21 3.81 13.87
N GLN A 393 -4.37 4.87 14.68
CA GLN A 393 -4.75 6.19 14.16
C GLN A 393 -3.66 6.67 13.18
N ALA A 394 -4.04 7.04 11.96
CA ALA A 394 -3.11 7.59 10.98
C ALA A 394 -2.71 9.03 11.32
N LEU A 395 -1.48 9.39 10.95
CA LEU A 395 -0.87 10.71 11.10
C LEU A 395 -0.49 11.30 9.74
N TYR A 396 -0.57 12.63 9.67
CA TYR A 396 -0.32 13.41 8.46
C TYR A 396 0.88 14.33 8.68
N PRO A 397 2.12 13.79 8.73
CA PRO A 397 3.32 14.60 8.89
C PRO A 397 3.44 15.60 7.73
N SER A 398 3.94 16.80 8.03
CA SER A 398 4.25 17.80 7.00
C SER A 398 5.33 17.27 6.05
N SER A 399 5.28 17.63 4.77
CA SER A 399 6.21 17.17 3.72
C SER A 399 7.70 17.54 3.92
N SER A 400 8.03 18.26 4.99
CA SER A 400 9.38 18.50 5.49
C SER A 400 9.93 17.40 6.41
N ILE A 401 9.08 16.46 6.85
CA ILE A 401 9.43 15.29 7.66
C ILE A 401 9.70 14.14 6.70
N GLN A 402 10.86 13.50 6.85
CA GLN A 402 11.23 12.31 6.09
C GLN A 402 10.60 11.05 6.71
N GLU A 403 10.30 10.07 5.87
CA GLU A 403 9.77 8.77 6.28
C GLU A 403 10.74 8.03 7.21
N ASP A 404 10.24 7.43 8.30
CA ASP A 404 11.02 6.62 9.26
C ASP A 404 10.69 5.15 9.04
N ILE A 405 11.24 4.63 7.94
CA ILE A 405 11.01 3.28 7.45
C ILE A 405 11.68 2.25 8.37
N ALA A 406 10.86 1.38 8.94
CA ALA A 406 11.23 0.36 9.91
C ALA A 406 10.91 -1.04 9.37
N ALA A 407 11.87 -1.95 9.45
CA ALA A 407 11.65 -3.35 9.11
C ALA A 407 10.78 -4.05 10.15
N ILE A 408 9.81 -4.84 9.69
CA ILE A 408 9.27 -5.96 10.46
C ILE A 408 10.29 -7.09 10.27
N LEU A 409 10.78 -7.65 11.37
CA LEU A 409 11.74 -8.75 11.32
C LEU A 409 11.03 -10.08 11.55
N PRO A 410 11.53 -11.19 10.99
CA PRO A 410 10.94 -12.51 11.19
C PRO A 410 10.85 -12.90 12.67
N PRO A 411 9.96 -13.84 13.03
CA PRO A 411 10.05 -14.51 14.32
C PRO A 411 11.45 -15.11 14.50
N LEU A 412 12.16 -14.71 15.56
CA LEU A 412 13.45 -15.31 15.89
C LEU A 412 13.20 -16.78 16.28
N GLU A 413 13.66 -17.72 15.45
CA GLU A 413 13.61 -19.14 15.79
C GLU A 413 14.41 -19.39 17.08
N GLN A 414 13.70 -19.61 18.18
CA GLN A 414 14.28 -20.21 19.36
C GLN A 414 14.59 -21.66 19.03
N THR A 415 15.85 -21.93 18.67
CA THR A 415 16.43 -23.24 18.35
C THR A 415 16.41 -24.16 19.58
N SER A 416 15.20 -24.60 19.92
CA SER A 416 14.87 -25.41 21.08
C SER A 416 15.22 -26.86 20.76
N GLY A 417 16.45 -27.26 21.07
CA GLY A 417 16.87 -28.66 21.03
C GLY A 417 15.88 -29.53 21.81
N GLY A 418 15.14 -30.38 21.10
CA GLY A 418 13.80 -30.78 21.54
C GLY A 418 13.74 -31.84 22.64
N SER A 419 12.69 -31.78 23.44
CA SER A 419 12.03 -32.93 24.07
C SER A 419 10.60 -32.56 24.50
N SER A 420 9.79 -33.56 24.79
CA SER A 420 8.32 -33.48 24.82
C SER A 420 7.69 -33.19 26.19
N ASN A 421 6.40 -32.83 26.13
CA ASN A 421 5.39 -32.82 27.21
C ASN A 421 5.46 -31.72 28.28
N GLY A 422 4.29 -31.15 28.60
CA GLY A 422 4.04 -30.43 29.85
C GLY A 422 3.31 -29.09 29.67
N ALA A 423 2.02 -29.03 30.00
CA ALA A 423 1.26 -27.80 30.00
C ALA A 423 1.54 -26.93 31.24
N GLY A 424 1.38 -25.60 31.12
CA GLY A 424 0.88 -24.78 32.23
C GLY A 424 1.60 -23.46 32.53
N SER A 425 0.84 -22.37 32.42
CA SER A 425 1.07 -21.03 33.00
C SER A 425 2.27 -20.20 32.48
N GLY A 426 2.01 -18.93 32.18
CA GLY A 426 3.04 -17.96 31.80
C GLY A 426 3.85 -17.46 33.00
N SER A 427 5.12 -17.11 32.75
CA SER A 427 5.98 -16.42 33.71
C SER A 427 6.61 -15.17 33.06
N LYS A 428 6.90 -14.16 33.87
CA LYS A 428 7.35 -12.84 33.39
C LYS A 428 8.82 -12.91 32.95
N SER A 429 9.15 -12.22 31.86
CA SER A 429 10.48 -12.18 31.23
C SER A 429 11.52 -11.43 32.07
N GLY A 430 12.01 -12.07 33.14
CA GLY A 430 13.25 -11.66 33.80
C GLY A 430 14.46 -11.95 32.91
N LEU A 431 15.37 -10.98 32.77
CA LEU A 431 16.64 -11.21 32.08
C LEU A 431 17.43 -12.34 32.76
N SER A 432 17.93 -13.28 31.96
CA SER A 432 18.71 -14.41 32.44
C SER A 432 19.88 -13.98 33.33
N THR A 433 20.15 -14.75 34.38
CA THR A 433 21.30 -14.56 35.29
C THR A 433 22.63 -14.42 34.54
N GLY A 434 22.77 -15.05 33.36
CA GLY A 434 23.94 -14.88 32.49
C GLY A 434 24.09 -13.48 31.90
N ALA A 435 22.99 -12.83 31.52
CA ALA A 435 23.00 -11.44 31.03
C ALA A 435 23.33 -10.46 32.16
N ILE A 436 22.75 -10.68 33.35
CA ILE A 436 23.04 -9.90 34.56
C ILE A 436 24.53 -10.02 34.95
N ALA A 437 25.10 -11.23 34.89
CA ALA A 437 26.52 -11.45 35.13
C ALA A 437 27.42 -10.76 34.09
N GLY A 438 27.06 -10.82 32.80
CA GLY A 438 27.80 -10.17 31.71
C GLY A 438 27.90 -8.65 31.89
N ILE A 439 26.80 -7.98 32.20
CA ILE A 439 26.76 -6.52 32.42
C ILE A 439 27.63 -6.13 33.63
N ALA A 440 27.57 -6.88 34.73
CA ALA A 440 28.36 -6.62 35.93
C ALA A 440 29.88 -6.71 35.68
N VAL A 441 30.33 -7.69 34.89
CA VAL A 441 31.75 -7.85 34.54
C VAL A 441 32.19 -6.78 33.54
N GLY A 442 31.37 -6.46 32.52
CA GLY A 442 31.69 -5.44 31.53
C GLY A 442 31.89 -4.04 32.13
N GLY A 443 31.00 -3.64 33.05
CA GLY A 443 31.09 -2.34 33.72
C GLY A 443 32.39 -2.15 34.52
N ALA A 444 32.87 -3.21 35.19
CA ALA A 444 34.10 -3.16 35.97
C ALA A 444 35.34 -2.86 35.09
N VAL A 445 35.42 -3.45 33.89
CA VAL A 445 36.52 -3.22 32.94
C VAL A 445 36.56 -1.76 32.46
N VAL A 446 35.39 -1.20 32.09
CA VAL A 446 35.30 0.19 31.62
C VAL A 446 35.74 1.17 32.72
N VAL A 447 35.32 0.96 33.97
CA VAL A 447 35.73 1.81 35.11
C VAL A 447 37.26 1.77 35.34
N ILE A 448 37.89 0.59 35.22
CA ILE A 448 39.34 0.43 35.37
C ILE A 448 40.10 1.16 34.23
N VAL A 449 39.61 1.09 32.99
CA VAL A 449 40.19 1.83 31.86
C VAL A 449 40.08 3.34 32.06
N LEU A 450 38.91 3.86 32.46
CA LEU A 450 38.72 5.30 32.72
C LEU A 450 39.60 5.79 33.89
N ALA A 451 39.72 5.02 34.97
CA ALA A 451 40.57 5.36 36.11
C ALA A 451 42.07 5.39 35.74
N THR A 452 42.54 4.45 34.93
CA THR A 452 43.94 4.42 34.49
C THR A 452 44.27 5.56 33.51
N VAL A 453 43.37 5.91 32.58
CA VAL A 453 43.51 7.09 31.72
C VAL A 453 43.56 8.38 32.54
N ALA A 454 42.67 8.56 33.52
CA ALA A 454 42.67 9.71 34.41
C ALA A 454 43.99 9.84 35.21
N PHE A 455 44.50 8.72 35.73
CA PHE A 455 45.78 8.69 36.46
C PHE A 455 46.98 9.07 35.57
N ILE A 456 47.01 8.61 34.32
CA ILE A 456 48.05 8.99 33.33
C ILE A 456 47.99 10.49 33.04
N LEU A 457 46.80 11.05 32.81
CA LEU A 457 46.63 12.49 32.57
C LEU A 457 47.04 13.34 33.79
N TYR A 458 46.70 12.90 35.00
CA TYR A 458 47.14 13.54 36.25
C TYR A 458 48.68 13.55 36.39
N ARG A 459 49.35 12.42 36.11
CA ARG A 459 50.82 12.36 36.08
C ARG A 459 51.43 13.26 35.01
N ARG A 460 50.82 13.36 33.82
CA ARG A 460 51.29 14.26 32.74
C ARG A 460 51.14 15.74 33.10
N LYS A 461 50.09 16.15 33.83
CA LYS A 461 50.00 17.52 34.39
C LYS A 461 51.10 17.79 35.42
N LYS A 462 51.32 16.88 36.38
CA LYS A 462 52.33 17.05 37.45
C LYS A 462 53.77 17.10 36.91
N ALA A 463 54.04 16.50 35.75
CA ALA A 463 55.34 16.55 35.08
C ALA A 463 55.67 17.90 34.41
N LYS A 464 54.71 18.79 34.16
CA LYS A 464 54.96 20.11 33.51
C LYS A 464 55.29 21.25 34.49
N SER A 465 55.21 21.03 35.81
CA SER A 465 55.45 22.08 36.83
C SER A 465 56.91 22.14 37.32
N LYS A 466 57.88 21.93 36.40
CA LYS A 466 59.33 22.07 36.67
C LYS A 466 60.13 22.68 35.50
N LYS A 467 59.56 23.68 34.84
CA LYS A 467 60.32 24.68 34.05
C LYS A 467 59.72 26.07 34.29
N ALA A 468 60.46 26.91 35.00
CA ALA A 468 60.20 28.33 35.19
C ALA A 468 61.52 29.03 35.54
N HIS A 469 61.85 30.08 34.78
CA HIS A 469 62.63 31.30 35.07
C HIS A 469 63.38 31.83 33.84
N GLU A 470 63.77 33.12 33.92
CA GLU A 470 64.26 34.01 32.84
C GLU A 470 63.17 34.41 31.82
N LEU A 471 62.84 35.69 31.59
CA LEU A 471 63.16 37.01 32.19
C LEU A 471 61.84 37.85 32.15
N ASP A 472 61.39 38.54 33.20
CA ASP A 472 61.82 39.83 33.79
C ASP A 472 61.02 41.06 33.26
N ASP A 473 60.94 42.15 34.04
CA ASP A 473 60.05 43.34 33.97
C ASP A 473 59.47 43.79 32.60
N THR A 474 58.20 44.24 32.50
CA THR A 474 57.78 45.58 33.00
C THR A 474 56.27 45.73 33.32
N ASP A 475 55.93 46.84 33.99
CA ASP A 475 54.63 47.17 34.64
C ASP A 475 53.75 48.19 33.86
N VAL A 476 52.64 48.65 34.47
CA VAL A 476 51.77 49.81 34.18
C VAL A 476 50.45 49.57 33.39
N GLN A 477 49.46 49.08 34.16
CA GLN A 477 48.14 49.71 34.41
C GLN A 477 47.08 50.07 33.31
N ASN A 478 45.83 49.69 33.69
CA ASN A 478 44.55 50.43 33.63
C ASN A 478 43.61 50.40 32.39
N ASN A 479 42.39 49.89 32.66
CA ASN A 479 41.03 50.43 32.36
C ASN A 479 40.69 50.92 30.92
N ALA A 480 39.50 50.67 30.37
CA ALA A 480 38.19 50.52 31.02
C ALA A 480 37.17 49.71 30.17
N LYS A 481 35.95 49.53 30.72
CA LYS A 481 34.78 48.94 30.04
C LYS A 481 34.18 49.88 28.99
N HIS A 482 33.65 49.31 27.91
CA HIS A 482 32.26 49.61 27.53
C HIS A 482 31.54 48.43 26.87
N GLU A 483 30.23 48.57 26.81
CA GLU A 483 29.21 47.59 26.42
C GLU A 483 28.21 48.31 25.50
N VAL A 484 27.12 47.64 25.09
CA VAL A 484 25.89 48.22 24.50
C VAL A 484 25.93 48.58 23.00
N SER A 485 25.25 47.72 22.23
CA SER A 485 24.27 48.01 21.13
C SER A 485 24.66 48.84 19.89
N GLY A 486 23.94 48.62 18.79
CA GLY A 486 24.10 49.39 17.54
C GLY A 486 23.55 48.69 16.29
N GLU A 487 22.25 48.43 16.25
CA GLU A 487 21.55 47.84 15.10
C GLU A 487 21.64 48.73 13.83
N GLY A 488 21.86 48.10 12.67
CA GLY A 488 21.44 48.63 11.36
C GLY A 488 22.51 48.81 10.29
N ILE A 489 22.28 48.20 9.12
CA ILE A 489 22.15 48.85 7.79
C ILE A 489 22.02 47.78 6.69
N LYS A 490 21.17 48.03 5.68
CA LYS A 490 21.10 47.27 4.41
C LYS A 490 22.00 47.92 3.36
N TYR A 491 22.52 47.14 2.41
CA TYR A 491 22.58 47.37 0.93
C TYR A 491 23.47 46.23 0.36
N GLU A 492 22.92 45.27 -0.40
CA GLU A 492 22.80 45.26 -1.88
C GLU A 492 24.12 45.07 -2.67
N VAL A 493 24.09 44.03 -3.53
CA VAL A 493 24.66 43.91 -4.89
C VAL A 493 26.06 44.51 -5.19
N GLY A 494 27.02 43.63 -5.53
CA GLY A 494 28.25 44.00 -6.23
C GLY A 494 29.09 42.80 -6.66
N GLU A 495 29.51 42.75 -7.93
CA GLU A 495 30.39 41.70 -8.47
C GLU A 495 31.81 41.73 -7.86
N GLY A 496 32.46 40.56 -7.77
CA GLY A 496 33.86 40.45 -7.34
C GLY A 496 34.53 39.19 -7.90
N LEU A 497 35.61 39.37 -8.67
CA LEU A 497 36.30 38.30 -9.39
C LEU A 497 37.06 37.31 -8.49
N ARG A 498 37.07 36.05 -8.94
CA ARG A 498 38.18 35.07 -9.04
C ARG A 498 39.31 35.05 -7.98
N HIS A 499 39.80 33.83 -7.74
CA HIS A 499 41.22 33.57 -7.47
C HIS A 499 41.77 32.55 -8.46
N GLU A 500 42.89 32.91 -9.10
CA GLU A 500 43.84 31.99 -9.75
C GLU A 500 44.67 31.32 -8.59
N VAL A 501 45.33 30.15 -8.66
CA VAL A 501 46.52 29.73 -9.45
C VAL A 501 46.68 28.21 -9.17
N ALA A 502 46.51 27.29 -10.13
CA ALA A 502 47.42 26.79 -11.18
C ALA A 502 48.28 25.55 -10.78
N GLY A 503 48.53 24.64 -11.74
CA GLY A 503 49.33 23.41 -11.57
C GLY A 503 49.27 22.44 -12.77
N ASP A 504 50.22 22.56 -13.71
CA ASP A 504 50.46 21.65 -14.85
C ASP A 504 51.06 20.28 -14.41
N MET A 505 51.31 19.21 -15.20
CA MET A 505 51.28 18.84 -16.66
C MET A 505 51.15 17.28 -16.72
N GLU A 506 51.11 16.47 -17.80
CA GLU A 506 51.31 16.52 -19.27
C GLU A 506 50.39 15.44 -19.91
N PRO A 507 49.59 15.71 -20.96
CA PRO A 507 48.91 14.68 -21.74
C PRO A 507 49.74 14.25 -22.97
N LYS A 508 49.60 12.98 -23.40
CA LYS A 508 50.16 12.48 -24.66
C LYS A 508 49.10 11.74 -25.49
N ALA A 509 48.97 12.15 -26.74
CA ALA A 509 48.33 11.41 -27.82
C ALA A 509 49.40 11.01 -28.86
N GLU A 510 49.09 10.03 -29.72
CA GLU A 510 49.23 10.13 -31.19
C GLU A 510 48.83 8.78 -31.85
N LEU A 511 48.37 8.86 -33.11
CA LEU A 511 48.36 7.89 -34.24
C LEU A 511 48.49 6.34 -33.99
N GLY A 512 47.86 5.45 -34.77
CA GLY A 512 46.93 5.62 -35.91
C GLY A 512 47.03 4.51 -36.97
N ALA A 513 45.90 3.83 -37.27
CA ALA A 513 45.59 2.92 -38.40
C ALA A 513 46.38 1.59 -38.60
N ASP A 514 45.65 0.47 -38.76
CA ASP A 514 45.53 -0.27 -40.03
C ASP A 514 44.26 -1.20 -40.02
N GLY A 515 44.01 -1.92 -41.11
CA GLY A 515 42.74 -2.61 -41.45
C GLY A 515 42.49 -4.04 -40.93
N PRO A 516 41.42 -4.71 -41.41
CA PRO A 516 40.81 -5.87 -40.74
C PRO A 516 41.32 -7.25 -41.21
N GLN A 517 41.38 -8.23 -40.28
CA GLN A 517 41.60 -9.64 -40.60
C GLN A 517 40.72 -10.60 -39.76
N LYS A 518 40.00 -11.47 -40.48
CA LYS A 518 39.75 -12.90 -40.14
C LYS A 518 40.88 -13.73 -40.82
N PRO A 519 41.09 -15.06 -40.58
CA PRO A 519 40.19 -16.03 -39.92
C PRO A 519 40.85 -17.05 -38.95
N ALA A 520 40.00 -17.77 -38.21
CA ALA A 520 40.08 -19.18 -37.77
C ALA A 520 38.82 -19.42 -36.90
N GLU A 521 37.81 -20.21 -37.25
CA GLU A 521 37.78 -21.64 -37.59
C GLU A 521 38.44 -22.54 -36.52
N VAL A 522 37.59 -23.07 -35.64
CA VAL A 522 37.81 -24.28 -34.85
C VAL A 522 36.58 -25.17 -35.08
N ASP A 523 36.80 -26.37 -35.59
CA ASP A 523 35.77 -27.36 -35.92
C ASP A 523 35.66 -28.43 -34.82
N GLY A 524 34.57 -29.20 -34.83
CA GLY A 524 34.71 -30.63 -34.51
C GLY A 524 34.35 -31.13 -33.11
N THR A 525 33.26 -30.68 -32.48
CA THR A 525 32.51 -31.55 -31.53
C THR A 525 31.01 -31.51 -31.81
N GLN A 526 30.52 -32.55 -32.49
CA GLN A 526 29.09 -32.79 -32.69
C GLN A 526 28.43 -33.21 -31.38
N LEU A 527 27.51 -32.41 -30.87
CA LEU A 527 26.45 -32.91 -29.98
C LEU A 527 25.36 -33.51 -30.86
N ALA A 528 25.13 -34.82 -30.73
CA ALA A 528 24.10 -35.50 -31.50
C ALA A 528 22.70 -35.09 -31.02
N ILE A 529 22.00 -34.29 -31.83
CA ILE A 529 20.57 -34.03 -31.66
C ILE A 529 19.83 -35.33 -31.97
N TYR A 530 19.13 -35.87 -30.98
CA TYR A 530 18.32 -37.07 -31.16
C TYR A 530 16.88 -36.66 -31.48
N GLU A 531 16.58 -36.54 -32.78
CA GLU A 531 15.20 -36.38 -33.24
C GLU A 531 14.42 -37.66 -32.91
N MET A 532 13.51 -37.58 -31.94
CA MET A 532 12.53 -38.64 -31.72
C MET A 532 11.47 -38.56 -32.83
N PRO A 533 11.13 -39.68 -33.50
CA PRO A 533 10.07 -39.67 -34.51
C PRO A 533 8.73 -39.37 -33.83
N ALA A 534 7.94 -38.49 -34.44
CA ALA A 534 6.58 -38.22 -33.99
C ALA A 534 5.66 -39.41 -34.39
N GLU A 535 5.25 -40.22 -33.41
CA GLU A 535 4.13 -41.14 -33.60
C GLU A 535 2.81 -40.37 -33.58
N GLU A 536 2.01 -40.50 -34.64
CA GLU A 536 0.62 -40.04 -34.63
C GLU A 536 -0.19 -40.86 -33.63
N LEU A 537 -0.53 -40.26 -32.48
CA LEU A 537 -1.46 -40.84 -31.52
C LEU A 537 -2.88 -40.87 -32.11
N LYS A 538 -3.16 -41.92 -32.89
CA LYS A 538 -4.52 -42.28 -33.32
C LYS A 538 -5.32 -42.78 -32.12
N PHE A 539 -6.06 -41.87 -31.51
CA PHE A 539 -7.16 -42.21 -30.62
C PHE A 539 -8.08 -43.21 -31.32
N HIS A 540 -8.32 -44.36 -30.68
CA HIS A 540 -9.36 -45.28 -31.12
C HIS A 540 -10.72 -44.72 -30.68
N GLU A 541 -11.65 -44.58 -31.62
CA GLU A 541 -13.06 -44.46 -31.29
C GLU A 541 -13.50 -45.77 -30.62
N MET A 542 -13.96 -45.70 -29.37
CA MET A 542 -14.68 -46.80 -28.74
C MET A 542 -16.16 -46.47 -28.72
N GLU A 543 -16.95 -47.24 -29.48
CA GLU A 543 -18.40 -47.28 -29.30
C GLU A 543 -18.72 -47.77 -27.87
N GLY A 544 -19.43 -46.95 -27.10
CA GLY A 544 -19.82 -47.23 -25.73
C GLY A 544 -21.33 -47.05 -25.55
N GLU A 545 -22.12 -48.06 -25.94
CA GLU A 545 -23.57 -48.00 -25.75
C GLU A 545 -23.97 -47.97 -24.27
N GLY A 546 -24.89 -47.04 -23.95
CA GLY A 546 -26.01 -47.29 -23.05
C GLY A 546 -25.73 -47.41 -21.54
N SER A 547 -26.09 -46.35 -20.80
CA SER A 547 -27.23 -46.41 -19.84
C SER A 547 -27.42 -45.11 -19.05
N TYR A 548 -27.94 -44.05 -19.67
CA TYR A 548 -28.62 -42.98 -18.92
C TYR A 548 -30.13 -43.10 -19.09
N LYS A 549 -30.83 -43.35 -17.98
CA LYS A 549 -32.30 -43.43 -17.94
C LYS A 549 -32.89 -42.03 -18.08
N LYS A 550 -33.61 -41.76 -19.18
CA LYS A 550 -34.53 -40.62 -19.31
C LYS A 550 -35.96 -41.12 -19.49
N THR A 551 -36.83 -40.75 -18.56
CA THR A 551 -38.29 -41.04 -18.61
C THR A 551 -39.03 -40.15 -17.61
N PRO A 552 -40.25 -39.67 -17.94
CA PRO A 552 -40.50 -38.84 -19.11
C PRO A 552 -41.29 -37.57 -18.76
N ASP A 553 -41.32 -36.61 -19.67
CA ASP A 553 -42.25 -35.47 -19.60
C ASP A 553 -43.71 -35.96 -19.68
N ILE A 554 -44.57 -35.47 -18.78
CA ILE A 554 -46.00 -35.82 -18.75
C ILE A 554 -46.81 -34.77 -19.52
N PRO A 555 -47.53 -35.15 -20.59
CA PRO A 555 -48.36 -34.19 -21.34
C PRO A 555 -49.65 -33.87 -20.58
N ILE A 556 -49.98 -32.58 -20.48
CA ILE A 556 -51.32 -32.15 -20.04
C ILE A 556 -52.17 -31.88 -21.30
N ILE A 557 -53.19 -32.72 -21.48
CA ILE A 557 -54.25 -32.54 -22.49
C ILE A 557 -55.40 -31.77 -21.82
N ALA A 558 -56.01 -30.84 -22.55
CA ALA A 558 -57.08 -29.98 -22.03
C ALA A 558 -58.42 -30.72 -21.86
N PRO A 559 -59.29 -30.27 -20.92
CA PRO A 559 -60.73 -30.51 -20.96
C PRO A 559 -61.44 -29.52 -21.92
N ASP A 560 -62.71 -29.80 -22.19
CA ASP A 560 -63.49 -29.22 -23.31
C ASP A 560 -64.27 -27.93 -22.94
N HIS A 561 -64.95 -27.36 -23.94
CA HIS A 561 -65.81 -26.18 -23.91
C HIS A 561 -66.91 -26.17 -22.83
N ASP A 562 -67.23 -24.96 -22.33
CA ASP A 562 -68.59 -24.41 -22.44
C ASP A 562 -68.56 -22.87 -22.60
N THR A 563 -69.71 -22.23 -22.85
CA THR A 563 -69.82 -20.88 -23.45
C THR A 563 -70.11 -19.71 -22.48
N ASP A 564 -69.57 -18.50 -22.76
CA ASP A 564 -70.43 -17.32 -23.04
C ASP A 564 -69.70 -16.04 -23.59
N ALA A 565 -70.50 -15.12 -24.12
CA ALA A 565 -70.23 -14.00 -25.05
C ALA A 565 -69.13 -12.91 -24.75
N ILE A 566 -68.27 -12.64 -25.76
CA ILE A 566 -68.24 -11.46 -26.68
C ILE A 566 -68.78 -10.09 -26.13
N PRO A 567 -68.16 -8.90 -26.39
CA PRO A 567 -67.26 -8.54 -27.53
C PRO A 567 -65.94 -7.78 -27.21
N LEU A 568 -65.08 -7.70 -28.24
CA LEU A 568 -63.98 -6.73 -28.40
C LEU A 568 -64.46 -5.44 -29.11
N VAL A 569 -63.69 -4.35 -28.99
CA VAL A 569 -63.75 -3.18 -29.90
C VAL A 569 -62.33 -2.77 -30.31
N GLU A 570 -62.17 -2.38 -31.57
CA GLU A 570 -60.91 -2.15 -32.29
C GLU A 570 -60.87 -0.72 -32.86
N ILE A 571 -59.87 0.09 -32.49
CA ILE A 571 -59.42 1.33 -33.17
C ILE A 571 -57.90 1.42 -32.89
N ARG A 572 -56.96 1.22 -33.84
CA ARG A 572 -56.65 1.83 -35.15
C ARG A 572 -55.73 3.07 -34.99
N ASN A 573 -54.61 3.06 -35.72
CA ASN A 573 -53.59 4.12 -35.72
C ASN A 573 -54.04 5.34 -36.53
N GLU A 574 -53.70 6.54 -36.07
CA GLU A 574 -53.51 7.75 -36.90
C GLU A 574 -52.25 8.50 -36.42
N ASP A 575 -51.66 9.30 -37.30
CA ASP A 575 -50.35 9.96 -37.17
C ASP A 575 -50.52 11.44 -37.53
N GLU A 576 -50.17 12.36 -36.61
CA GLU A 576 -50.01 13.78 -36.96
C GLU A 576 -49.21 14.57 -35.89
N THR A 577 -48.36 15.49 -36.35
CA THR A 577 -47.57 16.42 -35.51
C THR A 577 -48.16 17.83 -35.50
N PRO A 578 -48.04 18.60 -34.39
CA PRO A 578 -48.26 20.04 -34.44
C PRO A 578 -47.04 20.87 -33.99
N THR A 579 -46.62 21.80 -34.85
CA THR A 579 -45.93 23.04 -34.42
C THR A 579 -46.97 24.14 -34.14
N PRO A 580 -46.62 25.14 -33.30
CA PRO A 580 -47.25 26.46 -33.40
C PRO A 580 -46.21 27.58 -33.61
N ALA A 581 -46.67 28.73 -34.10
CA ALA A 581 -45.83 29.85 -34.54
C ALA A 581 -46.10 31.16 -33.78
N SER A 582 -45.29 32.18 -34.09
CA SER A 582 -45.28 33.53 -33.47
C SER A 582 -46.53 34.36 -33.78
N GLU A 583 -46.94 35.23 -32.83
CA GLU A 583 -47.62 36.49 -33.14
C GLU A 583 -47.22 37.63 -32.17
N HIS A 584 -47.63 38.88 -32.43
CA HIS A 584 -46.81 40.06 -32.06
C HIS A 584 -47.60 41.33 -31.66
N HIS A 585 -47.14 42.02 -30.61
CA HIS A 585 -47.45 43.44 -30.24
C HIS A 585 -48.90 43.76 -29.75
N PRO A 586 -49.19 44.97 -29.18
CA PRO A 586 -48.39 46.21 -29.09
C PRO A 586 -48.19 46.84 -27.67
N ARG A 587 -47.62 48.05 -27.64
CA ARG A 587 -47.28 48.91 -26.48
C ARG A 587 -48.45 49.34 -25.58
N ALA A 588 -48.10 49.66 -24.32
CA ALA A 588 -48.65 50.80 -23.57
C ALA A 588 -47.50 51.53 -22.82
N ASP A 589 -47.71 52.79 -22.41
CA ASP A 589 -46.65 53.71 -21.97
C ASP A 589 -46.63 54.02 -20.45
N ARG A 590 -45.55 54.71 -20.05
CA ARG A 590 -45.19 55.21 -18.70
C ARG A 590 -46.35 55.80 -17.86
N CYS A 591 -46.25 55.67 -16.53
CA CYS A 591 -45.93 56.76 -15.58
C CYS A 591 -46.10 56.32 -14.11
N GLY A 592 -45.30 56.88 -13.19
CA GLY A 592 -45.34 56.60 -11.75
C GLY A 592 -43.95 56.57 -11.14
#